data_AF-A0A672JSR6-F1
#
_entry.id   AF-A0A672JSR6-F1
#
_cell.length_a   1.000
_cell.length_b   1.000
_cell.length_c   1.000
_cell.angle_alpha   90.00
_cell.angle_beta   90.00
_cell.angle_gamma   90.00
#
_symmetry.space_group_name_H-M   'P 1'
#
loop_
_entity.id
_entity.type
_entity.pdbx_description
1 polymer ?
#
loop_
_entity_poly.entity_id
_entity_poly.type
_entity_poly.pdbx_seq_one_letter_code
_entity_poly.pdbx_strand_id
1 'polypeptide(L)'
;MRKLIYSISLDAVKRFPSLSHFLCLRGRFSIVTLCRNVETSQVFAAKITPYQPEQRQLVLREYQLLKRLHHPHLVDLHTAYLTPSHLVLVEELCPGKELLYSLAAR
;
A
#
# COMPACT_ATOMS: atom_id res chain seq x y z
N MET A 1 -12.46 10.47 12.75
CA MET A 1 -11.13 9.87 12.47
C MET A 1 -10.80 9.92 10.97
N ARG A 2 -10.77 11.10 10.33
CA ARG A 2 -10.74 11.19 8.84
C ARG A 2 -9.91 12.33 8.25
N LYS A 3 -9.01 12.93 9.02
CA LYS A 3 -8.14 13.96 8.47
C LYS A 3 -6.69 13.62 8.78
N LEU A 4 -5.93 13.52 7.70
CA LEU A 4 -4.51 13.81 7.65
C LEU A 4 -3.63 12.77 8.32
N ILE A 5 -3.26 11.77 7.52
CA ILE A 5 -1.85 11.41 7.51
C ILE A 5 -1.15 12.42 6.57
N TYR A 6 -1.06 13.66 7.08
CA TYR A 6 -0.67 14.99 6.55
C TYR A 6 -0.52 15.32 5.05
N SER A 7 -0.15 14.40 4.15
CA SER A 7 -0.07 14.66 2.71
C SER A 7 -0.64 13.54 1.85
N ILE A 8 -1.08 12.42 2.43
CA ILE A 8 -1.58 11.27 1.66
C ILE A 8 -3.09 11.11 1.85
N SER A 9 -3.81 11.26 0.74
CA SER A 9 -5.24 11.01 0.67
C SER A 9 -5.51 9.56 0.25
N LEU A 10 -6.27 8.84 1.07
CA LEU A 10 -6.83 7.52 0.74
C LEU A 10 -8.07 7.63 -0.17
N ASP A 11 -8.55 8.85 -0.47
CA ASP A 11 -9.75 9.10 -1.29
C ASP A 11 -9.49 9.05 -2.82
N ALA A 12 -8.32 8.54 -3.26
CA ALA A 12 -7.98 8.47 -4.69
C ALA A 12 -8.99 7.66 -5.54
N VAL A 13 -9.81 6.82 -4.89
CA VAL A 13 -10.71 5.85 -5.50
C VAL A 13 -11.89 6.49 -6.25
N LYS A 14 -12.35 7.70 -5.90
CA LYS A 14 -13.55 8.30 -6.54
C LYS A 14 -13.29 9.11 -7.81
N ARG A 15 -12.03 9.45 -8.11
CA ARG A 15 -11.71 10.49 -9.12
C ARG A 15 -11.06 9.97 -10.41
N PHE A 16 -10.76 8.67 -10.51
CA PHE A 16 -10.10 8.07 -11.67
C PHE A 16 -10.82 6.80 -12.15
N PRO A 17 -11.86 6.93 -13.01
CA PRO A 17 -12.57 5.78 -13.56
C PRO A 17 -11.72 4.85 -14.43
N SER A 18 -10.54 5.29 -14.91
CA SER A 18 -9.59 4.48 -15.69
C SER A 18 -8.74 3.52 -14.85
N LEU A 19 -8.67 3.69 -13.52
CA LEU A 19 -7.93 2.81 -12.60
C LEU A 19 -8.84 1.81 -11.88
N SER A 20 -10.06 1.64 -12.37
CA SER A 20 -11.12 0.80 -11.79
C SER A 20 -10.77 -0.70 -11.70
N HIS A 21 -9.71 -1.17 -12.35
CA HIS A 21 -9.20 -2.54 -12.18
C HIS A 21 -8.37 -2.74 -10.89
N PHE A 22 -7.81 -1.67 -10.31
CA PHE A 22 -7.02 -1.70 -9.06
C PHE A 22 -7.88 -1.44 -7.81
N LEU A 23 -9.19 -1.68 -7.91
CA LEU A 23 -10.19 -1.35 -6.91
C LEU A 23 -10.04 -2.23 -5.67
N CYS A 24 -9.14 -1.85 -4.76
CA CYS A 24 -8.95 -2.46 -3.44
C CYS A 24 -8.71 -3.99 -3.48
N LEU A 25 -7.45 -4.39 -3.62
CA LEU A 25 -7.07 -5.80 -3.51
C LEU A 25 -7.16 -6.23 -2.05
N ARG A 26 -7.91 -7.30 -1.78
CA ARG A 26 -8.01 -7.89 -0.43
C ARG A 26 -7.21 -9.17 -0.37
N GLY A 27 -6.08 -9.11 0.33
CA GLY A 27 -5.35 -10.30 0.76
C GLY A 27 -5.92 -10.85 2.07
N ARG A 28 -5.40 -12.01 2.50
CA ARG A 28 -5.76 -12.64 3.77
C ARG A 28 -5.44 -11.76 5.00
N PHE A 29 -4.34 -11.02 4.94
CA PHE A 29 -3.77 -10.31 6.09
C PHE A 29 -3.79 -8.79 5.95
N SER A 30 -4.04 -8.27 4.75
CA SER A 30 -3.99 -6.84 4.46
C SER A 30 -4.94 -6.50 3.32
N ILE A 31 -5.33 -5.23 3.28
CA ILE A 31 -5.96 -4.65 2.09
C ILE A 31 -4.95 -3.73 1.40
N VAL A 32 -4.95 -3.69 0.07
CA VAL A 32 -4.13 -2.78 -0.73
C VAL A 32 -5.07 -1.87 -1.50
N THR A 33 -4.94 -0.57 -1.31
CA THR A 33 -5.74 0.46 -2.01
C THR A 33 -4.84 1.51 -2.62
N LEU A 34 -5.34 2.23 -3.63
CA LEU A 34 -4.65 3.40 -4.15
C LEU A 34 -4.69 4.55 -3.14
N CYS A 35 -3.60 5.30 -3.06
CA CYS A 35 -3.54 6.57 -2.34
C CYS A 35 -2.78 7.61 -3.18
N ARG A 36 -2.91 8.88 -2.82
CA ARG A 36 -2.29 9.99 -3.57
C ARG A 36 -1.66 10.99 -2.62
N ASN A 37 -0.44 11.40 -2.93
CA ASN A 37 0.16 12.57 -2.30
C ASN A 37 -0.56 13.83 -2.81
N VAL A 38 -1.15 14.60 -1.89
CA VAL A 38 -1.98 15.77 -2.17
C VAL A 38 -1.16 16.93 -2.73
N GLU A 39 0.11 17.03 -2.33
CA GLU A 39 1.03 18.08 -2.76
C GLU A 39 1.60 17.76 -4.15
N THR A 40 2.19 16.58 -4.30
CA THR A 40 2.88 16.19 -5.55
C THR A 40 1.96 15.58 -6.60
N SER A 41 0.71 15.28 -6.23
CA SER A 41 -0.24 14.54 -7.05
C SER A 41 0.17 13.11 -7.42
N GLN A 42 1.29 12.60 -6.91
CA GLN A 42 1.79 11.25 -7.21
C GLN A 42 0.89 10.18 -6.59
N VAL A 43 0.66 9.11 -7.34
CA VAL A 43 -0.19 7.97 -6.95
C VAL A 43 0.68 6.82 -6.45
N PHE A 44 0.23 6.16 -5.40
CA PHE A 44 0.93 5.08 -4.70
C PHE A 44 -0.04 3.93 -4.35
N ALA A 45 0.52 2.80 -3.93
CA ALA A 45 -0.22 1.74 -3.27
C ALA A 45 -0.11 1.89 -1.75
N ALA A 46 -1.24 1.79 -1.04
CA ALA A 46 -1.32 1.75 0.42
C ALA A 46 -1.70 0.34 0.87
N LYS A 47 -0.75 -0.38 1.46
CA LYS A 47 -0.98 -1.67 2.11
C LYS A 47 -1.32 -1.45 3.58
N ILE A 48 -2.54 -1.81 3.96
CA ILE A 48 -3.10 -1.61 5.29
C ILE A 48 -3.23 -2.98 5.96
N THR A 49 -2.42 -3.19 7.00
CA THR A 49 -2.35 -4.43 7.76
C THR A 49 -2.90 -4.20 9.17
N PRO A 50 -4.09 -4.70 9.52
CA PRO A 50 -4.58 -4.68 10.89
C PRO A 50 -3.72 -5.60 11.79
N TYR A 51 -3.57 -5.23 13.05
CA TYR A 51 -2.80 -6.03 14.01
C TYR A 51 -3.30 -5.82 15.45
N GLN A 52 -3.12 -6.84 16.29
CA GLN A 52 -3.29 -6.74 17.75
C GLN A 52 -1.96 -6.32 18.40
N PRO A 53 -1.95 -5.58 19.54
CA PRO A 53 -0.72 -5.05 20.15
C PRO A 53 0.41 -6.08 20.31
N GLU A 54 0.08 -7.33 20.61
CA GLU A 54 1.01 -8.45 20.78
C GLU A 54 1.71 -8.83 19.46
N GLN A 55 1.03 -8.61 18.32
CA GLN A 55 1.52 -8.87 16.97
C GLN A 55 2.32 -7.70 16.39
N ARG A 56 2.43 -6.57 17.12
CA ARG A 56 3.08 -5.34 16.63
C ARG A 56 4.48 -5.60 16.07
N GLN A 57 5.30 -6.38 16.79
CA GLN A 57 6.66 -6.68 16.34
C GLN A 57 6.68 -7.56 15.09
N LEU A 58 5.68 -8.45 14.93
CA LEU A 58 5.55 -9.29 13.74
C LEU A 58 5.22 -8.45 12.50
N VAL A 59 4.23 -7.55 12.59
CA VAL A 59 3.86 -6.72 11.44
C VAL A 59 4.93 -5.68 11.10
N LEU A 60 5.70 -5.20 12.08
CA LEU A 60 6.82 -4.28 11.85
C LEU A 60 8.00 -4.92 11.11
N ARG A 61 8.09 -6.24 11.02
CA ARG A 61 9.16 -6.90 10.25
C ARG A 61 9.12 -6.50 8.79
N GLU A 62 7.92 -6.40 8.21
CA GLU A 62 7.75 -6.02 6.80
C GLU A 62 8.28 -4.60 6.55
N TYR A 63 7.91 -3.66 7.42
CA TYR A 63 8.47 -2.30 7.41
C TYR A 63 10.00 -2.30 7.51
N GLN A 64 10.57 -3.06 8.46
CA GLN A 64 12.01 -3.10 8.69
C GLN A 64 12.79 -3.65 7.48
N LEU A 65 12.22 -4.62 6.77
CA LEU A 65 12.80 -5.16 5.55
C LEU A 65 12.73 -4.14 4.41
N LEU A 66 11.54 -3.64 4.10
CA LEU A 66 11.34 -2.69 2.99
C LEU A 66 12.12 -1.39 3.18
N LYS A 67 12.27 -0.90 4.42
CA LYS A 67 13.10 0.27 4.73
C LYS A 67 14.56 0.11 4.29
N ARG A 68 15.08 -1.11 4.28
CA ARG A 68 16.50 -1.40 3.99
C ARG A 68 16.74 -1.85 2.55
N LEU A 69 15.67 -2.14 1.80
CA LEU A 69 15.73 -2.66 0.44
C LEU A 69 15.42 -1.54 -0.54
N HIS A 70 16.41 -1.10 -1.31
CA HIS A 70 16.24 -0.11 -2.38
C HIS A 70 16.87 -0.72 -3.63
N HIS A 71 16.04 -1.18 -4.57
CA HIS A 71 16.51 -1.87 -5.77
C HIS A 71 15.51 -1.69 -6.92
N PRO A 72 15.96 -1.47 -8.17
CA PRO A 72 15.09 -1.25 -9.35
C PRO A 72 14.09 -2.38 -9.69
N HIS A 73 14.12 -3.51 -8.97
CA HIS A 73 13.27 -4.68 -9.20
C HIS A 73 12.49 -5.08 -7.96
N LEU A 74 12.53 -4.25 -6.91
CA LEU A 74 11.74 -4.40 -5.71
C LEU A 74 10.85 -3.15 -5.60
N VAL A 75 9.69 -3.33 -4.99
CA VAL A 75 8.81 -2.20 -4.71
C VAL A 75 9.49 -1.27 -3.70
N ASP A 76 9.54 0.01 -4.01
CA ASP A 76 10.10 1.00 -3.10
C ASP A 76 9.09 1.44 -2.04
N LEU A 77 9.55 1.54 -0.79
CA LEU A 77 8.76 2.08 0.32
C LEU A 77 8.88 3.61 0.34
N HIS A 78 7.80 4.30 0.02
CA HIS A 78 7.75 5.76 0.08
C HIS A 78 7.65 6.27 1.52
N THR A 79 6.73 5.72 2.30
CA THR A 79 6.54 6.08 3.72
C THR A 79 5.73 5.02 4.46
N ALA A 80 5.72 5.07 5.79
CA ALA A 80 4.97 4.15 6.62
C ALA A 80 4.33 4.86 7.81
N TYR A 81 3.13 4.40 8.19
CA TYR A 81 2.36 4.93 9.30
C TYR A 81 1.93 3.82 10.24
N LEU A 82 2.16 4.03 11.53
CA LEU A 82 1.76 3.11 12.57
C LEU A 82 0.66 3.76 13.42
N THR A 83 -0.48 3.09 13.49
CA THR A 83 -1.59 3.43 14.39
C THR A 83 -1.69 2.35 15.47
N PRO A 84 -2.49 2.52 16.55
CA PRO A 84 -2.61 1.50 17.59
C PRO A 84 -3.04 0.11 17.11
N SER A 85 -3.73 0.02 15.96
CA SER A 85 -4.31 -1.24 15.45
C SER A 85 -4.02 -1.54 13.99
N HIS A 86 -3.27 -0.67 13.29
CA HIS A 86 -2.96 -0.83 11.87
C HIS A 86 -1.55 -0.33 11.55
N LEU A 87 -0.85 -1.07 10.70
CA LEU A 87 0.33 -0.63 9.97
C LEU A 87 -0.11 -0.27 8.54
N VAL A 88 0.29 0.91 8.06
CA VAL A 88 0.07 1.35 6.69
C VAL A 88 1.42 1.54 6.03
N LEU A 89 1.69 0.80 4.96
CA LEU A 89 2.86 0.97 4.12
C LEU A 89 2.42 1.65 2.83
N VAL A 90 3.07 2.77 2.49
CA VAL A 90 2.87 3.46 1.21
C VAL A 90 4.04 3.10 0.31
N GLU A 91 3.72 2.40 -0.76
CA GLU A 91 4.64 1.74 -1.66
C GLU A 91 4.47 2.30 -3.07
N GLU A 92 5.50 2.15 -3.89
CA GLU A 92 5.41 2.39 -5.33
C GLU A 92 4.20 1.64 -5.93
N LEU A 93 3.43 2.33 -6.77
CA LEU A 93 2.37 1.68 -7.53
C LEU A 93 2.99 0.93 -8.72
N CYS A 94 2.90 -0.39 -8.75
CA CYS A 94 3.29 -1.20 -9.90
C CYS A 94 2.10 -1.39 -10.86
N PRO A 95 2.03 -0.68 -11.99
CA PRO A 95 0.95 -0.85 -12.95
C PRO A 95 1.12 -2.16 -13.74
N GLY A 96 0.01 -2.82 -14.07
CA GLY A 96 0.01 -4.05 -14.86
C GLY A 96 -0.69 -5.22 -14.16
N LYS A 97 -0.65 -6.39 -14.81
CA LYS A 97 -1.17 -7.64 -14.24
C LYS A 97 -0.10 -8.32 -13.40
N GLU A 98 -0.52 -9.00 -12.34
CA GLU A 98 0.37 -9.84 -11.56
C GLU A 98 0.98 -10.95 -12.44
N LEU A 99 2.25 -11.30 -12.19
CA LEU A 99 2.94 -12.37 -12.91
C LEU A 99 2.18 -13.71 -12.82
N LEU A 100 1.57 -13.99 -11.66
CA LEU A 100 0.77 -15.21 -11.44
C LEU A 100 -0.37 -15.32 -12.46
N TYR A 101 -1.03 -14.21 -12.77
CA TYR A 101 -2.10 -14.19 -13.78
C TYR A 101 -1.55 -14.58 -15.16
N SER A 102 -0.38 -14.05 -15.54
CA SER A 102 0.26 -14.40 -16.81
C SER A 102 0.72 -15.86 -16.88
N LEU A 103 1.11 -16.45 -15.75
CA LEU A 103 1.50 -17.86 -15.68
C LEU A 103 0.29 -18.81 -15.71
N ALA A 104 -0.84 -18.40 -15.12
CA ALA A 104 -2.06 -19.20 -15.06
C ALA A 104 -2.85 -19.25 -16.37
N ALA A 105 -2.58 -18.34 -17.31
CA ALA A 105 -3.25 -18.28 -18.62
C ALA A 105 -2.70 -19.30 -19.65
N ARG A 106 -2.10 -20.40 -19.19
CA ARG A 106 -1.47 -21.44 -20.02
C ARG A 106 -2.24 -22.75 -19.97
#